data_AF-A0A949YK06-F1
#
_entry.id   AF-A0A949YK06-F1
#
_cell.length_a   1.000
_cell.length_b   1.000
_cell.length_c   1.000
_cell.angle_alpha   90.00
_cell.angle_beta   90.00
_cell.angle_gamma   90.00
#
_symmetry.space_group_name_H-M   'P 1'
#
loop_
_entity.id
_entity.type
_entity.pdbx_description
1 polymer ?
#
loop_
_entity_poly.entity_id
_entity_poly.type
_entity_poly.pdbx_seq_one_letter_code
_entity_poly.pdbx_strand_id
1 'polypeptide(L)'
;MRCRLRLLIGLCCLVPTLSGCSDRFLAGPMQYVENDALTKEVKGKNSLAGKPRLQDKVRNALAKLYGEKPDRMIVSEGMGVLLTGGGARLASYQKVGESKLRNLGPDRKPIAGGYGLYRRNCLHCHGVSGAGDGPTAAYLYPIPRDYRKGLFKFTSTPFGARPHRDDLKRTITNGLHGTSMPAFEALMSSDEIEQVIDYVIFLSVRGETELELIELGALSDETDMSALSMDDARQAAESVFNKWKTAQTAIINPPVPAPPSTPKSIHHGRDLFLGRTKEKLDCVGCHGALAQGDGPTFVSQDVFNKVVFGGNPSEKEERLKQFDEKTREVWTQKLDDWGNPVRPANLNRGVYKGGRRPIDLYWRISKGINGANMPPGPNDAAVIWDVVNFVLALPYQPELLTNAPAPPAAQAPAVANR
;
A
#
# COMPACT_ATOMS: atom_id res chain seq x y z
N MET A 1 63.48 57.04 -12.76
CA MET A 1 62.04 56.73 -12.97
C MET A 1 61.90 55.30 -13.49
N ARG A 2 60.84 54.62 -13.02
CA ARG A 2 60.37 53.25 -13.33
C ARG A 2 60.87 52.12 -12.42
N CYS A 3 59.95 51.81 -11.51
CA CYS A 3 59.86 50.76 -10.52
C CYS A 3 59.84 49.35 -11.16
N ARG A 4 60.56 48.39 -10.57
CA ARG A 4 60.26 46.94 -10.70
C ARG A 4 60.56 46.24 -9.38
N LEU A 5 59.53 46.08 -8.56
CA LEU A 5 59.50 45.20 -7.40
C LEU A 5 59.28 43.77 -7.91
N ARG A 6 60.28 42.89 -7.73
CA ARG A 6 60.11 41.43 -7.91
C ARG A 6 59.75 40.84 -6.55
N LEU A 7 58.51 40.37 -6.40
CA LEU A 7 58.09 39.55 -5.27
C LEU A 7 58.26 38.07 -5.65
N LEU A 8 59.08 37.35 -4.89
CA LEU A 8 59.30 35.92 -5.04
C LEU A 8 58.09 35.11 -4.54
N ILE A 9 57.83 34.04 -5.27
CA ILE A 9 56.73 33.09 -5.15
C ILE A 9 56.86 32.28 -3.85
N GLY A 10 55.88 32.41 -2.96
CA GLY A 10 55.62 31.46 -1.87
C GLY A 10 54.52 30.49 -2.30
N LEU A 11 54.92 29.27 -2.63
CA LEU A 11 54.05 28.15 -2.99
C LEU A 11 53.29 27.69 -1.73
N CYS A 12 52.04 28.14 -1.56
CA CYS A 12 51.14 27.63 -0.54
C CYS A 12 50.15 26.65 -1.20
N CYS A 13 50.50 25.37 -1.22
CA CYS A 13 49.59 24.29 -1.61
C CYS A 13 48.47 24.15 -0.57
N LEU A 14 47.40 24.93 -0.73
CA LEU A 14 46.11 24.64 -0.09
C LEU A 14 45.37 23.65 -0.98
N VAL A 15 45.49 22.36 -0.65
CA VAL A 15 44.61 21.31 -1.16
C VAL A 15 43.24 21.53 -0.50
N PRO A 16 42.17 21.84 -1.24
CA PRO A 16 40.84 21.82 -0.66
C PRO A 16 40.43 20.36 -0.53
N THR A 17 40.48 19.83 0.69
CA THR A 17 39.74 18.61 1.07
C THR A 17 38.25 18.95 1.08
N LEU A 18 37.66 19.07 -0.11
CA LEU A 18 36.22 19.06 -0.32
C LEU A 18 35.83 17.70 -0.93
N SER A 19 36.13 16.63 -0.21
CA SER A 19 35.42 15.35 -0.36
C SER A 19 34.09 15.42 0.37
N GLY A 20 33.27 16.41 0.02
CA GLY A 20 31.84 16.37 0.27
C GLY A 20 31.20 15.80 -0.97
N CYS A 21 30.77 14.54 -0.92
CA CYS A 21 29.84 13.98 -1.91
C CYS A 21 28.51 14.75 -1.80
N SER A 22 28.43 15.96 -2.34
CA SER A 22 27.15 16.62 -2.51
C SER A 22 26.50 16.02 -3.75
N ASP A 23 25.67 14.99 -3.55
CA ASP A 23 24.73 14.44 -4.54
C ASP A 23 23.80 15.50 -5.16
N ARG A 24 23.88 16.75 -4.66
CA ARG A 24 23.16 17.93 -5.13
C ARG A 24 23.36 18.23 -6.63
N PHE A 25 24.42 17.71 -7.25
CA PHE A 25 24.69 17.89 -8.69
C PHE A 25 24.39 16.65 -9.55
N LEU A 26 24.21 15.46 -8.95
CA LEU A 26 23.93 14.21 -9.68
C LEU A 26 22.44 13.88 -9.74
N ALA A 27 21.68 14.27 -8.72
CA ALA A 27 20.22 14.13 -8.74
C ALA A 27 19.59 15.34 -9.45
N GLY A 28 19.17 15.16 -10.71
CA GLY A 28 18.28 16.10 -11.38
C GLY A 28 16.98 16.36 -10.58
N PRO A 29 16.13 17.31 -11.02
CA PRO A 29 14.86 17.57 -10.34
C PRO A 29 14.03 16.27 -10.30
N MET A 30 13.46 15.94 -9.14
CA MET A 30 12.64 14.74 -9.01
C MET A 30 11.43 14.82 -9.93
N GLN A 31 11.12 13.71 -10.60
CA GLN A 31 9.98 13.58 -11.49
C GLN A 31 9.13 12.40 -11.03
N TYR A 32 7.82 12.47 -11.30
CA TYR A 32 6.99 11.28 -11.18
C TYR A 32 7.53 10.19 -12.09
N VAL A 33 7.66 8.98 -11.57
CA VAL A 33 7.97 7.79 -12.35
C VAL A 33 6.74 7.46 -13.19
N GLU A 34 6.97 7.28 -14.49
CA GLU A 34 5.93 6.92 -15.46
C GLU A 34 5.43 5.50 -15.22
N ASN A 35 4.13 5.29 -15.36
CA ASN A 35 3.52 3.97 -15.26
C ASN A 35 3.89 3.12 -16.49
N ASP A 36 4.39 1.91 -16.29
CA ASP A 36 4.75 1.00 -17.39
C ASP A 36 3.60 0.75 -18.37
N ALA A 37 2.34 0.69 -17.88
CA ALA A 37 1.17 0.49 -18.74
C ALA A 37 0.89 1.67 -19.69
N LEU A 38 1.54 2.82 -19.48
CA LEU A 38 1.44 3.94 -20.40
C LEU A 38 2.23 3.66 -21.69
N THR A 39 3.39 3.01 -21.61
CA THR A 39 4.30 2.87 -22.76
C THR A 39 4.54 1.44 -23.20
N LYS A 40 4.24 0.45 -22.36
CA LYS A 40 4.54 -0.96 -22.59
C LYS A 40 3.30 -1.82 -22.42
N GLU A 41 3.26 -2.93 -23.17
CA GLU A 41 2.30 -3.99 -22.89
C GLU A 41 2.59 -4.61 -21.52
N VAL A 42 1.55 -4.70 -20.69
CA VAL A 42 1.65 -5.32 -19.37
C VAL A 42 0.67 -6.48 -19.33
N LYS A 43 1.18 -7.70 -19.15
CA LYS A 43 0.37 -8.92 -19.16
C LYS A 43 -0.82 -8.82 -18.22
N GLY A 44 -2.02 -9.07 -18.74
CA GLY A 44 -3.27 -9.04 -17.98
C GLY A 44 -3.74 -7.64 -17.56
N LYS A 45 -3.18 -6.57 -18.14
CA LYS A 45 -3.60 -5.20 -17.92
C LYS A 45 -3.77 -4.47 -19.24
N ASN A 46 -4.68 -3.53 -19.27
CA ASN A 46 -4.80 -2.59 -20.36
C ASN A 46 -3.59 -1.65 -20.38
N SER A 47 -3.16 -1.27 -21.58
CA SER A 47 -2.00 -0.41 -21.79
C SER A 47 -2.22 0.52 -22.98
N LEU A 48 -1.45 1.61 -23.03
CA LEU A 48 -1.41 2.52 -24.18
C LEU A 48 -0.19 2.26 -25.09
N ALA A 49 0.41 1.08 -25.02
CA ALA A 49 1.49 0.71 -25.92
C ALA A 49 1.06 0.90 -27.38
N GLY A 50 1.88 1.58 -28.18
CA GLY A 50 1.57 1.91 -29.58
C GLY A 50 0.55 3.05 -29.79
N LYS A 51 0.11 3.74 -28.74
CA LYS A 51 -0.88 4.85 -28.81
C LYS A 51 -0.28 6.22 -28.35
N PRO A 52 0.77 6.75 -29.02
CA PRO A 52 1.56 7.88 -28.52
C PRO A 52 0.74 9.16 -28.27
N ARG A 53 -0.27 9.48 -29.08
CA ARG A 53 -1.13 10.64 -28.87
C ARG A 53 -1.96 10.50 -27.61
N LEU A 54 -2.56 9.32 -27.38
CA LEU A 54 -3.31 9.06 -26.15
C LEU A 54 -2.38 9.06 -24.92
N GLN A 55 -1.14 8.54 -25.04
CA GLN A 55 -0.12 8.66 -23.99
C GLN A 55 0.13 10.13 -23.62
N ASP A 56 0.36 10.99 -24.60
CA ASP A 56 0.59 12.43 -24.39
C ASP A 56 -0.63 13.13 -23.80
N LYS A 57 -1.85 12.72 -24.19
CA LYS A 57 -3.08 13.22 -23.57
C LYS A 57 -3.15 12.87 -22.09
N VAL A 58 -2.82 11.64 -21.69
CA VAL A 58 -2.76 11.25 -20.26
C VAL A 58 -1.72 12.08 -19.50
N ARG A 59 -0.49 12.23 -20.03
CA ARG A 59 0.57 13.05 -19.41
C ARG A 59 0.11 14.49 -19.20
N ASN A 60 -0.45 15.09 -20.25
CA ASN A 60 -0.93 16.48 -20.22
C ASN A 60 -2.11 16.67 -19.25
N ALA A 61 -3.03 15.72 -19.22
CA ALA A 61 -4.15 15.74 -18.29
C ALA A 61 -3.67 15.70 -16.83
N LEU A 62 -2.78 14.75 -16.49
CA LEU A 62 -2.22 14.64 -15.15
C LEU A 62 -1.41 15.88 -14.74
N ALA A 63 -0.60 16.43 -15.65
CA ALA A 63 0.16 17.64 -15.39
C ALA A 63 -0.76 18.85 -15.11
N LYS A 64 -1.89 18.97 -15.81
CA LYS A 64 -2.89 20.03 -15.58
C LYS A 64 -3.68 19.85 -14.28
N LEU A 65 -4.05 18.61 -13.95
CA LEU A 65 -4.89 18.30 -12.78
C LEU A 65 -4.10 18.29 -11.48
N TYR A 66 -2.87 17.75 -11.50
CA TYR A 66 -2.09 17.45 -10.30
C TYR A 66 -0.71 18.11 -10.28
N GLY A 67 -0.31 18.77 -11.37
CA GLY A 67 1.01 19.35 -11.52
C GLY A 67 2.02 18.39 -12.15
N GLU A 68 2.95 18.94 -12.90
CA GLU A 68 3.95 18.19 -13.67
C GLU A 68 4.99 17.51 -12.76
N LYS A 69 5.29 18.10 -11.60
CA LYS A 69 6.40 17.67 -10.73
C LYS A 69 5.94 17.49 -9.28
N PRO A 70 6.57 16.58 -8.51
CA PRO A 70 6.27 16.37 -7.08
C PRO A 70 6.40 17.61 -6.20
N ASP A 71 7.25 18.57 -6.57
CA ASP A 71 7.45 19.84 -5.85
C ASP A 71 6.58 20.99 -6.38
N ARG A 72 5.78 20.74 -7.43
CA ARG A 72 4.87 21.69 -8.09
C ARG A 72 3.50 21.06 -8.25
N MET A 73 2.84 20.80 -7.13
CA MET A 73 1.53 20.14 -7.10
C MET A 73 0.39 21.12 -7.36
N ILE A 74 -0.65 20.63 -8.02
CA ILE A 74 -1.94 21.30 -8.16
C ILE A 74 -2.96 20.47 -7.38
N VAL A 75 -3.73 21.13 -6.52
CA VAL A 75 -4.88 20.50 -5.85
C VAL A 75 -6.07 20.71 -6.76
N SER A 76 -6.48 19.66 -7.46
CA SER A 76 -7.65 19.70 -8.33
C SER A 76 -8.93 20.02 -7.55
N GLU A 77 -9.96 20.46 -8.27
CA GLU A 77 -11.26 20.77 -7.70
C GLU A 77 -11.85 19.58 -6.94
N GLY A 78 -12.52 19.83 -5.80
CA GLY A 78 -13.06 18.79 -4.92
C GLY A 78 -12.04 18.07 -4.03
N MET A 79 -10.79 17.91 -4.48
CA MET A 79 -9.74 17.21 -3.73
C MET A 79 -9.43 17.85 -2.37
N GLY A 80 -9.54 19.18 -2.27
CA GLY A 80 -9.27 19.92 -1.03
C GLY A 80 -10.09 19.44 0.17
N VAL A 81 -11.27 18.82 -0.05
CA VAL A 81 -12.12 18.26 1.02
C VAL A 81 -11.48 17.02 1.67
N LEU A 82 -10.62 16.30 0.94
CA LEU A 82 -9.92 15.11 1.45
C LEU A 82 -8.64 15.46 2.23
N LEU A 83 -8.14 16.68 2.08
CA LEU A 83 -6.84 17.13 2.57
C LEU A 83 -6.99 18.10 3.73
N THR A 84 -6.19 17.91 4.78
CA THR A 84 -6.21 18.83 5.92
C THR A 84 -5.74 20.22 5.48
N GLY A 85 -6.57 21.24 5.75
CA GLY A 85 -6.27 22.60 5.33
C GLY A 85 -6.34 22.82 3.80
N GLY A 86 -7.13 22.01 3.08
CA GLY A 86 -7.40 22.23 1.66
C GLY A 86 -6.18 22.04 0.75
N GLY A 87 -5.19 21.26 1.20
CA GLY A 87 -3.96 20.99 0.46
C GLY A 87 -2.82 22.01 0.69
N ALA A 88 -3.04 23.05 1.50
CA ALA A 88 -1.99 24.00 1.90
C ALA A 88 -0.78 23.33 2.59
N ARG A 89 -0.96 22.08 3.04
CA ARG A 89 0.00 21.27 3.78
C ARG A 89 0.83 20.31 2.93
N LEU A 90 0.57 20.18 1.62
CA LEU A 90 1.28 19.23 0.76
C LEU A 90 2.76 19.59 0.57
N ALA A 91 3.06 20.83 0.21
CA ALA A 91 4.35 21.53 0.28
C ALA A 91 4.25 22.73 -0.66
N SER A 92 4.77 23.89 -0.23
CA SER A 92 5.00 25.02 -1.14
C SER A 92 3.74 25.59 -1.83
N TYR A 93 2.95 26.33 -1.05
CA TYR A 93 2.21 27.54 -1.45
C TYR A 93 1.02 27.55 -2.44
N GLN A 94 -0.09 28.16 -2.01
CA GLN A 94 -1.36 28.44 -2.74
C GLN A 94 -1.23 29.68 -3.67
N LYS A 95 -1.89 29.83 -4.82
CA LYS A 95 -3.26 29.45 -5.19
C LYS A 95 -3.46 29.66 -6.71
N VAL A 96 -4.50 29.04 -7.29
CA VAL A 96 -5.13 29.60 -8.51
C VAL A 96 -6.00 30.78 -8.07
N GLY A 97 -5.63 31.99 -8.50
CA GLY A 97 -6.40 33.23 -8.31
C GLY A 97 -5.84 34.28 -7.33
N GLU A 98 -4.88 33.98 -6.45
CA GLU A 98 -4.22 34.97 -5.56
C GLU A 98 -2.74 34.63 -5.29
N SER A 99 -1.92 35.67 -5.09
CA SER A 99 -0.53 35.74 -5.54
C SER A 99 0.58 35.76 -4.46
N LYS A 100 0.30 35.61 -3.16
CA LYS A 100 1.38 35.81 -2.17
C LYS A 100 1.60 34.69 -1.21
N LEU A 101 2.79 34.10 -1.35
CA LEU A 101 3.64 33.35 -0.41
C LEU A 101 3.71 33.99 1.00
N ARG A 102 3.00 33.49 2.03
CA ARG A 102 3.36 33.58 3.44
C ARG A 102 4.61 32.72 3.60
N ASN A 103 5.74 33.36 3.31
CA ASN A 103 7.01 33.01 3.89
C ASN A 103 6.82 32.96 5.41
N LEU A 104 6.86 31.75 5.97
CA LEU A 104 7.19 31.57 7.38
C LEU A 104 8.66 31.97 7.46
N GLY A 105 8.95 33.12 8.08
CA GLY A 105 10.27 33.76 8.07
C GLY A 105 11.43 32.85 8.52
N PRO A 106 12.68 33.34 8.44
CA PRO A 106 13.90 32.54 8.63
C PRO A 106 14.00 31.80 9.97
N ASP A 107 13.26 32.22 11.00
CA ASP A 107 13.28 31.61 12.33
C ASP A 107 12.30 30.44 12.53
N ARG A 108 11.44 30.17 11.53
CA ARG A 108 10.62 28.94 11.51
C ARG A 108 11.09 28.13 10.31
N LYS A 109 11.86 27.06 10.58
CA LYS A 109 12.25 26.05 9.58
C LYS A 109 11.07 25.86 8.62
N PRO A 110 11.26 25.96 7.29
CA PRO A 110 10.14 25.76 6.37
C PRO A 110 9.52 24.44 6.77
N ILE A 111 8.25 24.46 7.16
CA ILE A 111 7.47 23.25 7.37
C ILE A 111 7.52 22.59 6.00
N ALA A 112 8.46 21.66 5.84
CA ALA A 112 8.61 20.90 4.64
C ALA A 112 7.39 20.00 4.66
N GLY A 113 6.32 20.45 3.99
CA GLY A 113 4.98 19.85 4.01
C GLY A 113 4.99 18.35 3.73
N GLY A 114 3.83 17.76 3.53
CA GLY A 114 3.69 16.32 3.25
C GLY A 114 4.73 15.75 2.28
N TYR A 115 5.02 16.42 1.16
CA TYR A 115 6.06 16.08 0.19
C TYR A 115 7.47 16.05 0.81
N GLY A 116 7.82 17.08 1.59
CA GLY A 116 9.14 17.18 2.21
C GLY A 116 9.36 16.10 3.27
N LEU A 117 8.34 15.81 4.08
CA LEU A 117 8.35 14.71 5.05
C LEU A 117 8.40 13.35 4.35
N TYR A 118 7.57 13.15 3.33
CA TYR A 118 7.55 11.92 2.53
C TYR A 118 8.88 11.65 1.84
N ARG A 119 9.50 12.67 1.25
CA ARG A 119 10.82 12.55 0.61
C ARG A 119 11.88 12.07 1.58
N ARG A 120 11.86 12.57 2.82
CA ARG A 120 12.83 12.18 3.85
C ARG A 120 12.60 10.76 4.38
N ASN A 121 11.34 10.37 4.55
CA ASN A 121 10.99 9.21 5.39
C ASN A 121 10.36 8.05 4.63
N CYS A 122 9.75 8.28 3.46
CA CYS A 122 8.87 7.31 2.79
C CYS A 122 9.34 6.96 1.38
N LEU A 123 9.88 7.93 0.64
CA LEU A 123 10.25 7.79 -0.78
C LEU A 123 11.22 6.64 -1.04
N HIS A 124 12.17 6.42 -0.14
CA HIS A 124 13.18 5.37 -0.29
C HIS A 124 12.58 3.97 -0.48
N CYS A 125 11.41 3.72 0.12
CA CYS A 125 10.66 2.48 -0.02
C CYS A 125 9.48 2.61 -1.00
N HIS A 126 8.69 3.69 -0.90
CA HIS A 126 7.44 3.82 -1.65
C HIS A 126 7.56 4.48 -3.03
N GLY A 127 8.74 5.01 -3.37
CA GLY A 127 9.02 5.64 -4.66
C GLY A 127 8.48 7.07 -4.78
N VAL A 128 8.81 7.74 -5.89
CA VAL A 128 8.42 9.15 -6.09
C VAL A 128 6.91 9.29 -6.35
N SER A 129 6.35 8.36 -7.13
CA SER A 129 4.92 8.32 -7.48
C SER A 129 4.07 7.53 -6.48
N GLY A 130 4.66 7.03 -5.39
CA GLY A 130 3.96 6.15 -4.44
C GLY A 130 3.67 4.76 -4.99
N ALA A 131 4.42 4.29 -5.99
CA ALA A 131 4.18 3.03 -6.68
C ALA A 131 4.78 1.80 -5.95
N GLY A 132 5.38 1.99 -4.77
CA GLY A 132 6.02 0.90 -4.03
C GLY A 132 7.31 0.43 -4.70
N ASP A 133 7.96 1.31 -5.46
CA ASP A 133 9.10 1.07 -6.35
C ASP A 133 10.31 1.93 -5.97
N GLY A 134 10.40 2.34 -4.69
CA GLY A 134 11.57 3.04 -4.19
C GLY A 134 12.84 2.19 -4.36
N PRO A 135 14.03 2.81 -4.33
CA PRO A 135 15.30 2.12 -4.56
C PRO A 135 15.55 0.90 -3.67
N THR A 136 14.93 0.80 -2.49
CA THR A 136 15.01 -0.42 -1.64
C THR A 136 13.84 -1.38 -1.79
N ALA A 137 12.76 -1.02 -2.46
CA ALA A 137 11.52 -1.79 -2.50
C ALA A 137 11.72 -3.26 -2.91
N ALA A 138 12.57 -3.50 -3.92
CA ALA A 138 12.84 -4.84 -4.43
C ALA A 138 13.45 -5.80 -3.38
N TYR A 139 14.11 -5.26 -2.36
CA TYR A 139 14.80 -6.00 -1.30
C TYR A 139 13.95 -6.18 -0.03
N LEU A 140 12.74 -5.64 0.01
CA LEU A 140 11.86 -5.72 1.16
C LEU A 140 10.79 -6.79 0.98
N TYR A 141 10.48 -7.49 2.08
CA TYR A 141 9.31 -8.35 2.15
C TYR A 141 8.52 -8.09 3.45
N PRO A 142 7.21 -7.82 3.36
CA PRO A 142 6.43 -7.56 2.14
C PRO A 142 6.94 -6.34 1.37
N ILE A 143 6.65 -6.28 0.06
CA ILE A 143 7.00 -5.09 -0.72
C ILE A 143 6.22 -3.86 -0.21
N PRO A 144 6.78 -2.64 -0.35
CA PRO A 144 6.07 -1.41 -0.04
C PRO A 144 4.78 -1.29 -0.86
N ARG A 145 3.74 -0.73 -0.26
CA ARG A 145 2.44 -0.56 -0.91
C ARG A 145 2.51 0.43 -2.07
N ASP A 146 2.07 0.01 -3.24
CA ASP A 146 1.64 0.87 -4.35
C ASP A 146 0.28 1.52 -4.04
N TYR A 147 0.31 2.83 -3.84
CA TYR A 147 -0.84 3.67 -3.48
C TYR A 147 -1.77 3.99 -4.64
N ARG A 148 -1.29 3.84 -5.89
CA ARG A 148 -1.98 4.32 -7.10
C ARG A 148 -3.29 3.60 -7.37
N LYS A 149 -3.51 2.44 -6.77
CA LYS A 149 -4.79 1.71 -6.86
C LYS A 149 -5.87 2.24 -5.92
N GLY A 150 -5.54 3.15 -5.00
CA GLY A 150 -6.44 3.58 -3.92
C GLY A 150 -6.80 2.49 -2.90
N LEU A 151 -6.18 1.30 -3.01
CA LEU A 151 -6.44 0.15 -2.15
C LEU A 151 -5.38 0.03 -1.05
N PHE A 152 -5.84 -0.08 0.19
CA PHE A 152 -4.99 -0.25 1.36
C PHE A 152 -5.42 -1.50 2.14
N LYS A 153 -4.44 -2.30 2.60
CA LYS A 153 -4.72 -3.59 3.24
C LYS A 153 -5.47 -3.42 4.56
N PHE A 154 -5.04 -2.49 5.43
CA PHE A 154 -5.49 -2.39 6.82
C PHE A 154 -6.45 -1.22 7.04
N THR A 155 -7.72 -1.38 6.64
CA THR A 155 -8.72 -0.31 6.68
C THR A 155 -9.98 -0.64 7.50
N SER A 156 -10.71 0.33 8.02
CA SER A 156 -11.99 0.14 8.73
C SER A 156 -13.22 0.19 7.80
N THR A 157 -13.02 0.53 6.52
CA THR A 157 -14.06 0.69 5.49
C THR A 157 -14.42 -0.63 4.77
N PRO A 158 -15.53 -0.77 4.02
CA PRO A 158 -15.87 -2.00 3.29
C PRO A 158 -14.75 -2.56 2.39
N PHE A 159 -14.84 -3.84 2.04
CA PHE A 159 -13.91 -4.47 1.10
C PHE A 159 -13.93 -3.74 -0.26
N GLY A 160 -12.76 -3.45 -0.82
CA GLY A 160 -12.61 -2.65 -2.04
C GLY A 160 -12.79 -1.14 -1.85
N ALA A 161 -13.25 -0.67 -0.68
CA ALA A 161 -13.34 0.76 -0.38
C ALA A 161 -11.97 1.36 -0.05
N ARG A 162 -11.88 2.68 -0.22
CA ARG A 162 -10.69 3.49 0.04
C ARG A 162 -10.52 3.59 1.57
N PRO A 163 -9.30 3.86 2.09
CA PRO A 163 -9.10 3.96 3.53
C PRO A 163 -9.86 5.14 4.14
N HIS A 164 -10.34 4.98 5.37
CA HIS A 164 -10.65 6.15 6.20
C HIS A 164 -9.34 6.84 6.57
N ARG A 165 -9.35 8.17 6.75
CA ARG A 165 -8.14 8.93 7.13
C ARG A 165 -7.45 8.36 8.38
N ASP A 166 -8.23 7.95 9.38
CA ASP A 166 -7.69 7.34 10.61
C ASP A 166 -7.02 5.99 10.37
N ASP A 167 -7.33 5.27 9.27
CA ASP A 167 -6.59 4.06 8.91
C ASP A 167 -5.17 4.38 8.49
N LEU A 168 -5.00 5.43 7.67
CA LEU A 168 -3.70 5.92 7.27
C LEU A 168 -2.93 6.45 8.49
N LYS A 169 -3.61 7.23 9.35
CA LYS A 169 -3.03 7.74 10.59
C LYS A 169 -2.52 6.62 11.49
N ARG A 170 -3.34 5.62 11.80
CA ARG A 170 -2.91 4.48 12.61
C ARG A 170 -1.75 3.72 11.98
N THR A 171 -1.78 3.51 10.67
CA THR A 171 -0.73 2.78 9.94
C THR A 171 0.60 3.51 10.01
N ILE A 172 0.62 4.83 9.81
CA ILE A 172 1.86 5.62 9.86
C ILE A 172 2.35 5.76 11.30
N THR A 173 1.44 6.04 12.24
CA THR A 173 1.77 6.20 13.67
C THR A 173 2.43 4.94 14.22
N ASN A 174 1.78 3.78 14.04
CA ASN A 174 2.20 2.52 14.66
C ASN A 174 3.13 1.67 13.78
N GLY A 175 3.30 2.03 12.50
CA GLY A 175 3.97 1.19 11.52
C GLY A 175 3.19 -0.10 11.24
N LEU A 176 3.88 -1.06 10.59
CA LEU A 176 3.33 -2.39 10.31
C LEU A 176 4.24 -3.47 10.91
N HIS A 177 3.74 -4.12 11.96
CA HIS A 177 4.48 -5.12 12.71
C HIS A 177 4.95 -6.28 11.82
N GLY A 178 6.21 -6.71 12.00
CA GLY A 178 6.81 -7.78 11.20
C GLY A 178 7.08 -7.39 9.74
N THR A 179 7.22 -6.09 9.45
CA THR A 179 7.61 -5.54 8.15
C THR A 179 8.67 -4.46 8.34
N SER A 180 9.23 -3.94 7.24
CA SER A 180 10.17 -2.83 7.27
C SER A 180 9.54 -1.44 7.43
N MET A 181 8.21 -1.33 7.61
CA MET A 181 7.53 -0.05 7.85
C MET A 181 7.54 0.29 9.35
N PRO A 182 8.39 1.21 9.83
CA PRO A 182 8.53 1.51 11.26
C PRO A 182 7.35 2.33 11.80
N ALA A 183 7.23 2.40 13.12
CA ALA A 183 6.36 3.34 13.80
C ALA A 183 6.92 4.77 13.69
N PHE A 184 6.21 5.66 13.03
CA PHE A 184 6.70 7.03 12.81
C PHE A 184 6.32 8.00 13.94
N GLU A 185 5.51 7.60 14.91
CA GLU A 185 5.24 8.41 16.10
C GLU A 185 6.50 8.76 16.91
N ALA A 186 7.55 7.94 16.79
CA ALA A 186 8.85 8.19 17.41
C ALA A 186 9.68 9.26 16.67
N LEU A 187 9.34 9.58 15.41
CA LEU A 187 10.12 10.45 14.53
C LEU A 187 9.36 11.71 14.05
N MET A 188 8.03 11.70 14.12
CA MET A 188 7.17 12.76 13.60
C MET A 188 6.08 13.12 14.62
N SER A 189 5.80 14.41 14.75
CA SER A 189 4.65 14.90 15.51
C SER A 189 3.32 14.50 14.85
N SER A 190 2.21 14.58 15.60
CA SER A 190 0.89 14.28 15.05
C SER A 190 0.54 15.16 13.84
N ASP A 191 0.94 16.43 13.84
CA ASP A 191 0.70 17.34 12.71
C ASP A 191 1.55 16.96 11.48
N GLU A 192 2.82 16.58 11.67
CA GLU A 192 3.67 16.08 10.57
C GLU A 192 3.12 14.77 9.97
N ILE A 193 2.59 13.87 10.82
CA ILE A 193 1.91 12.66 10.34
C ILE A 193 0.70 13.03 9.47
N GLU A 194 -0.13 14.01 9.87
CA GLU A 194 -1.25 14.49 9.05
C GLU A 194 -0.80 15.06 7.70
N GLN A 195 0.32 15.78 7.68
CA GLN A 195 0.89 16.30 6.43
C GLN A 195 1.35 15.16 5.50
N VAL A 196 1.99 14.12 6.04
CA VAL A 196 2.35 12.92 5.25
C VAL A 196 1.10 12.20 4.73
N ILE A 197 0.05 12.08 5.55
CA ILE A 197 -1.24 11.51 5.12
C ILE A 197 -1.81 12.29 3.95
N ASP A 198 -1.82 13.63 4.00
CA ASP A 198 -2.30 14.45 2.88
C ASP A 198 -1.54 14.13 1.59
N TYR A 199 -0.22 13.99 1.67
CA TYR A 199 0.60 13.66 0.50
C TYR A 199 0.39 12.23 -0.01
N VAL A 200 0.18 11.26 0.89
CA VAL A 200 -0.20 9.88 0.50
C VAL A 200 -1.55 9.86 -0.21
N ILE A 201 -2.55 10.58 0.31
CA ILE A 201 -3.87 10.72 -0.34
C ILE A 201 -3.72 11.38 -1.71
N PHE A 202 -2.90 12.44 -1.81
CA PHE A 202 -2.62 13.11 -3.07
C PHE A 202 -2.01 12.15 -4.10
N LEU A 203 -0.96 11.40 -3.74
CA LEU A 203 -0.33 10.42 -4.62
C LEU A 203 -1.30 9.30 -5.02
N SER A 204 -2.10 8.80 -4.08
CA SER A 204 -3.12 7.79 -4.34
C SER A 204 -4.11 8.25 -5.39
N VAL A 205 -4.69 9.44 -5.21
CA VAL A 205 -5.72 9.95 -6.12
C VAL A 205 -5.13 10.27 -7.49
N ARG A 206 -3.97 10.94 -7.54
CA ARG A 206 -3.25 11.17 -8.81
C ARG A 206 -3.02 9.85 -9.55
N GLY A 207 -2.54 8.83 -8.84
CA GLY A 207 -2.27 7.51 -9.40
C GLY A 207 -3.52 6.76 -9.84
N GLU A 208 -4.62 6.87 -9.10
CA GLU A 208 -5.88 6.22 -9.44
C GLU A 208 -6.50 6.88 -10.68
N THR A 209 -6.43 8.21 -10.79
CA THR A 209 -6.80 8.93 -12.03
C THR A 209 -5.92 8.54 -13.20
N GLU A 210 -4.59 8.40 -13.01
CA GLU A 210 -3.68 7.94 -14.07
C GLU A 210 -4.09 6.55 -14.58
N LEU A 211 -4.40 5.60 -13.69
CA LEU A 211 -4.86 4.26 -14.07
C LEU A 211 -6.21 4.29 -14.79
N GLU A 212 -7.17 5.10 -14.34
CA GLU A 212 -8.45 5.25 -15.03
C GLU A 212 -8.29 5.86 -16.43
N LEU A 213 -7.39 6.83 -16.62
CA LEU A 213 -7.13 7.41 -17.93
C LEU A 213 -6.43 6.44 -18.88
N ILE A 214 -5.52 5.60 -18.37
CA ILE A 214 -4.91 4.51 -19.15
C ILE A 214 -5.99 3.52 -19.60
N GLU A 215 -6.92 3.14 -18.71
CA GLU A 215 -8.03 2.25 -19.03
C GLU A 215 -8.93 2.82 -20.14
N LEU A 216 -9.37 4.08 -19.97
CA LEU A 216 -10.19 4.78 -20.95
C LEU A 216 -9.48 4.91 -22.30
N GLY A 217 -8.19 5.26 -22.31
CA GLY A 217 -7.39 5.35 -23.53
C GLY A 217 -7.17 4.00 -24.21
N ALA A 218 -7.02 2.93 -23.44
CA ALA A 218 -6.80 1.60 -23.98
C ALA A 218 -8.02 1.13 -24.79
N LEU A 219 -9.23 1.50 -24.34
CA LEU A 219 -10.49 1.25 -25.02
C LEU A 219 -10.78 2.24 -26.18
N SER A 220 -10.01 3.33 -26.27
CA SER A 220 -10.21 4.39 -27.28
C SER A 220 -9.39 4.14 -28.55
N ASP A 221 -9.86 4.70 -29.66
CA ASP A 221 -9.12 4.73 -30.93
C ASP A 221 -8.02 5.81 -30.89
N GLU A 222 -6.80 5.43 -31.26
CA GLU A 222 -5.65 6.34 -31.35
C GLU A 222 -5.85 7.44 -32.41
N THR A 223 -6.67 7.19 -33.43
CA THR A 223 -6.98 8.16 -34.49
C THR A 223 -8.09 9.15 -34.11
N ASP A 224 -8.89 8.83 -33.08
CA ASP A 224 -9.98 9.70 -32.63
C ASP A 224 -9.46 10.93 -31.88
N MET A 225 -9.48 12.08 -32.53
CA MET A 225 -9.01 13.34 -31.97
C MET A 225 -9.77 13.79 -30.72
N SER A 226 -11.01 13.32 -30.51
CA SER A 226 -11.85 13.65 -29.36
C SER A 226 -11.59 12.78 -28.13
N ALA A 227 -11.17 11.53 -28.31
CA ALA A 227 -10.89 10.58 -27.22
C ALA A 227 -9.91 11.11 -26.17
N LEU A 228 -10.15 10.84 -24.88
CA LEU A 228 -9.38 11.34 -23.74
C LEU A 228 -9.25 12.88 -23.74
N SER A 229 -10.37 13.56 -23.86
CA SER A 229 -10.46 15.01 -23.69
C SER A 229 -10.10 15.42 -22.24
N MET A 230 -9.89 16.72 -22.02
CA MET A 230 -9.72 17.24 -20.65
C MET A 230 -10.98 17.06 -19.80
N ASP A 231 -12.16 16.96 -20.41
CA ASP A 231 -13.41 16.74 -19.68
C ASP A 231 -13.53 15.29 -19.23
N ASP A 232 -13.08 14.33 -20.04
CA ASP A 232 -12.96 12.92 -19.62
C ASP A 232 -11.99 12.80 -18.44
N ALA A 233 -10.87 13.53 -18.49
CA ALA A 233 -9.90 13.56 -17.40
C ALA A 233 -10.46 14.15 -16.10
N ARG A 234 -11.27 15.22 -16.19
CA ARG A 234 -11.94 15.81 -15.03
C ARG A 234 -12.98 14.86 -14.45
N GLN A 235 -13.76 14.18 -15.29
CA GLN A 235 -14.76 13.19 -14.86
C GLN A 235 -14.10 12.00 -14.16
N ALA A 236 -12.97 11.49 -14.70
CA ALA A 236 -12.19 10.44 -14.06
C ALA A 236 -11.65 10.91 -12.69
N ALA A 237 -11.08 12.10 -12.61
CA ALA A 237 -10.62 12.67 -11.34
C ALA A 237 -11.77 12.82 -10.32
N GLU A 238 -12.93 13.32 -10.74
CA GLU A 238 -14.12 13.46 -9.90
C GLU A 238 -14.64 12.11 -9.40
N SER A 239 -14.72 11.10 -10.27
CA SER A 239 -15.05 9.72 -9.91
C SER A 239 -14.13 9.19 -8.81
N VAL A 240 -12.82 9.40 -8.95
CA VAL A 240 -11.82 9.04 -7.93
C VAL A 240 -12.05 9.80 -6.62
N PHE A 241 -12.23 11.13 -6.67
CA PHE A 241 -12.50 11.92 -5.46
C PHE A 241 -13.75 11.43 -4.72
N ASN A 242 -14.82 11.11 -5.46
CA ASN A 242 -16.08 10.61 -4.88
C ASN A 242 -15.91 9.25 -4.19
N LYS A 243 -15.07 8.35 -4.73
CA LYS A 243 -14.72 7.08 -4.07
C LYS A 243 -14.01 7.32 -2.73
N TRP A 244 -13.05 8.25 -2.70
CA TRP A 244 -12.32 8.62 -1.49
C TRP A 244 -13.20 9.32 -0.45
N LYS A 245 -14.06 10.24 -0.91
CA LYS A 245 -15.03 10.98 -0.08
C LYS A 245 -16.04 10.03 0.57
N THR A 246 -16.64 9.14 -0.22
CA THR A 246 -17.62 8.15 0.27
C THR A 246 -17.02 7.24 1.33
N ALA A 247 -15.75 6.85 1.17
CA ALA A 247 -15.07 6.03 2.17
C ALA A 247 -14.91 6.73 3.53
N GLN A 248 -14.86 8.06 3.59
CA GLN A 248 -14.70 8.78 4.86
C GLN A 248 -15.92 8.65 5.79
N THR A 249 -17.09 8.29 5.25
CA THR A 249 -18.31 8.08 6.06
C THR A 249 -18.71 6.61 6.16
N ALA A 250 -17.98 5.70 5.52
CA ALA A 250 -18.31 4.27 5.43
C ALA A 250 -17.48 3.43 6.41
N ILE A 251 -17.31 3.87 7.65
CA ILE A 251 -16.58 3.11 8.67
C ILE A 251 -17.46 1.94 9.15
N ILE A 252 -16.93 0.71 9.14
CA ILE A 252 -17.62 -0.45 9.72
C ILE A 252 -17.28 -0.50 11.20
N ASN A 253 -18.25 -0.22 12.05
CA ASN A 253 -18.13 -0.42 13.49
C ASN A 253 -18.90 -1.67 13.92
N PRO A 254 -18.36 -2.48 14.84
CA PRO A 254 -19.10 -3.58 15.41
C PRO A 254 -20.35 -3.03 16.13
N PRO A 255 -21.53 -3.67 15.99
CA PRO A 255 -22.76 -3.21 16.64
C PRO A 255 -22.70 -3.35 18.16
N VAL A 256 -21.79 -4.17 18.68
CA VAL A 256 -21.52 -4.34 20.11
C VAL A 256 -20.03 -4.20 20.39
N PRO A 257 -19.64 -3.63 21.55
CA PRO A 257 -18.24 -3.60 21.98
C PRO A 257 -17.62 -5.00 22.06
N ALA A 258 -16.29 -5.06 22.06
CA ALA A 258 -15.56 -6.32 22.24
C ALA A 258 -15.97 -6.97 23.59
N PRO A 259 -16.59 -8.16 23.59
CA PRO A 259 -16.94 -8.84 24.83
C PRO A 259 -15.67 -9.35 25.54
N PRO A 260 -15.72 -9.59 26.86
CA PRO A 260 -14.61 -10.19 27.59
C PRO A 260 -14.22 -11.54 26.98
N SER A 261 -12.91 -11.82 26.98
CA SER A 261 -12.41 -13.13 26.58
C SER A 261 -12.72 -14.16 27.67
N THR A 262 -13.52 -15.15 27.33
CA THR A 262 -13.91 -16.27 28.21
C THR A 262 -13.51 -17.61 27.60
N PRO A 263 -13.30 -18.68 28.39
CA PRO A 263 -13.05 -20.01 27.85
C PRO A 263 -14.10 -20.44 26.82
N LYS A 264 -15.39 -20.15 27.07
CA LYS A 264 -16.48 -20.45 26.14
C LYS A 264 -16.29 -19.74 24.79
N SER A 265 -16.02 -18.44 24.80
CA SER A 265 -15.78 -17.67 23.56
C SER A 265 -14.53 -18.13 22.80
N ILE A 266 -13.46 -18.49 23.51
CA ILE A 266 -12.21 -18.99 22.90
C ILE A 266 -12.45 -20.35 22.23
N HIS A 267 -13.11 -21.28 22.92
CA HIS A 267 -13.42 -22.60 22.35
C HIS A 267 -14.39 -22.50 21.18
N HIS A 268 -15.40 -21.63 21.24
CA HIS A 268 -16.29 -21.41 20.11
C HIS A 268 -15.55 -20.77 18.93
N GLY A 269 -14.70 -19.77 19.17
CA GLY A 269 -13.85 -19.15 18.15
C GLY A 269 -12.87 -20.14 17.49
N ARG A 270 -12.32 -21.07 18.27
CA ARG A 270 -11.51 -22.20 17.76
C ARG A 270 -12.35 -23.08 16.83
N ASP A 271 -13.53 -23.48 17.25
CA ASP A 271 -14.39 -24.37 16.47
C ASP A 271 -14.86 -23.70 15.18
N LEU A 272 -15.13 -22.39 15.22
CA LEU A 272 -15.36 -21.54 14.05
C LEU A 272 -14.15 -21.54 13.11
N PHE A 273 -12.95 -21.26 13.64
CA PHE A 273 -11.71 -21.27 12.85
C PHE A 273 -11.47 -22.63 12.17
N LEU A 274 -11.74 -23.73 12.88
CA LEU A 274 -11.58 -25.11 12.39
C LEU A 274 -12.73 -25.58 11.47
N GLY A 275 -13.73 -24.73 11.20
CA GLY A 275 -14.87 -25.06 10.36
C GLY A 275 -15.82 -26.11 10.96
N ARG A 276 -15.84 -26.25 12.29
CA ARG A 276 -16.62 -27.27 13.03
C ARG A 276 -18.04 -26.80 13.38
N THR A 277 -18.40 -25.58 13.05
CA THR A 277 -19.70 -24.98 13.35
C THR A 277 -20.59 -24.92 12.09
N LYS A 278 -21.83 -24.44 12.25
CA LYS A 278 -22.81 -24.35 11.14
C LYS A 278 -22.41 -23.30 10.11
N GLU A 279 -21.70 -22.27 10.52
CA GLU A 279 -21.16 -21.18 9.69
C GLU A 279 -20.09 -21.67 8.72
N LYS A 280 -19.44 -22.81 9.03
CA LYS A 280 -18.44 -23.50 8.19
C LYS A 280 -17.38 -22.54 7.62
N LEU A 281 -16.77 -21.74 8.49
CA LEU A 281 -15.68 -20.85 8.07
C LEU A 281 -14.48 -21.68 7.60
N ASP A 282 -13.94 -21.37 6.41
CA ASP A 282 -12.76 -22.06 5.85
C ASP A 282 -11.46 -21.30 6.17
N CYS A 283 -11.22 -21.00 7.45
CA CYS A 283 -9.98 -20.35 7.86
C CYS A 283 -8.76 -21.28 7.69
N VAL A 284 -8.96 -22.58 7.92
CA VAL A 284 -7.94 -23.63 7.82
C VAL A 284 -7.39 -23.78 6.41
N GLY A 285 -8.20 -23.61 5.36
CA GLY A 285 -7.74 -23.72 3.98
C GLY A 285 -6.54 -22.82 3.67
N CYS A 286 -6.48 -21.63 4.29
CA CYS A 286 -5.38 -20.68 4.14
C CYS A 286 -4.40 -20.70 5.34
N HIS A 287 -4.92 -20.63 6.58
CA HIS A 287 -4.08 -20.49 7.76
C HIS A 287 -3.51 -21.81 8.28
N GLY A 288 -4.01 -22.96 7.81
CA GLY A 288 -3.62 -24.29 8.28
C GLY A 288 -4.32 -24.69 9.58
N ALA A 289 -4.37 -25.99 9.87
CA ALA A 289 -5.10 -26.53 11.03
C ALA A 289 -4.49 -26.12 12.38
N LEU A 290 -3.18 -25.88 12.38
CA LEU A 290 -2.42 -25.36 13.52
C LEU A 290 -2.19 -23.84 13.44
N ALA A 291 -2.87 -23.16 12.51
CA ALA A 291 -2.79 -21.71 12.29
C ALA A 291 -1.35 -21.19 12.04
N GLN A 292 -0.50 -22.01 11.41
CA GLN A 292 0.91 -21.67 11.15
C GLN A 292 1.10 -20.88 9.84
N GLY A 293 0.03 -20.65 9.08
CA GLY A 293 0.09 -20.01 7.76
C GLY A 293 0.59 -20.97 6.68
N ASP A 294 0.30 -22.25 6.85
CA ASP A 294 0.73 -23.39 6.03
C ASP A 294 -0.47 -24.14 5.42
N GLY A 295 -1.62 -23.46 5.28
CA GLY A 295 -2.80 -24.05 4.65
C GLY A 295 -2.53 -24.51 3.21
N PRO A 296 -3.17 -25.60 2.77
CA PRO A 296 -2.84 -26.29 1.51
C PRO A 296 -3.17 -25.48 0.25
N THR A 297 -3.89 -24.36 0.39
CA THR A 297 -4.21 -23.46 -0.73
C THR A 297 -3.02 -22.59 -1.16
N PHE A 298 -1.94 -22.53 -0.38
CA PHE A 298 -0.71 -21.84 -0.73
C PHE A 298 0.42 -22.84 -1.01
N VAL A 299 1.43 -22.42 -1.76
CA VAL A 299 2.69 -23.18 -1.87
C VAL A 299 3.31 -23.38 -0.49
N SER A 300 4.15 -24.40 -0.32
CA SER A 300 4.85 -24.63 0.95
C SER A 300 5.76 -23.45 1.32
N GLN A 301 6.08 -23.33 2.61
CA GLN A 301 7.00 -22.29 3.09
C GLN A 301 8.38 -22.41 2.44
N ASP A 302 8.85 -23.62 2.14
CA ASP A 302 10.15 -23.85 1.50
C ASP A 302 10.17 -23.37 0.05
N VAL A 303 9.13 -23.68 -0.73
CA VAL A 303 8.98 -23.16 -2.10
C VAL A 303 8.96 -21.63 -2.04
N PHE A 304 8.16 -21.07 -1.14
CA PHE A 304 8.10 -19.63 -0.95
C PHE A 304 9.46 -19.02 -0.65
N ASN A 305 10.21 -19.59 0.30
CA ASN A 305 11.52 -19.08 0.68
C ASN A 305 12.51 -19.16 -0.47
N LYS A 306 12.52 -20.25 -1.23
CA LYS A 306 13.38 -20.41 -2.43
C LYS A 306 13.07 -19.36 -3.48
N VAL A 307 11.80 -19.09 -3.77
CA VAL A 307 11.42 -18.10 -4.79
C VAL A 307 11.66 -16.67 -4.31
N VAL A 308 11.17 -16.30 -3.12
CA VAL A 308 11.22 -14.91 -2.62
C VAL A 308 12.60 -14.51 -2.09
N PHE A 309 13.26 -15.41 -1.36
CA PHE A 309 14.50 -15.11 -0.61
C PHE A 309 15.73 -15.85 -1.14
N GLY A 310 15.61 -16.69 -2.17
CA GLY A 310 16.71 -17.52 -2.68
C GLY A 310 17.79 -16.79 -3.50
N GLY A 311 17.88 -15.46 -3.45
CA GLY A 311 18.90 -14.70 -4.17
C GLY A 311 18.42 -13.33 -4.64
N ASN A 312 18.91 -12.91 -5.81
CA ASN A 312 18.58 -11.60 -6.38
C ASN A 312 17.06 -11.46 -6.62
N PRO A 313 16.40 -10.39 -6.11
CA PRO A 313 14.98 -10.17 -6.33
C PRO A 313 14.53 -10.08 -7.79
N SER A 314 15.40 -9.69 -8.73
CA SER A 314 15.05 -9.60 -10.16
C SER A 314 14.92 -10.98 -10.83
N GLU A 315 15.45 -12.04 -10.22
CA GLU A 315 15.46 -13.40 -10.77
C GLU A 315 14.32 -14.28 -10.21
N LYS A 316 13.32 -13.70 -9.54
CA LYS A 316 12.19 -14.44 -8.95
C LYS A 316 11.45 -15.28 -9.99
N GLU A 317 11.20 -14.73 -11.17
CA GLU A 317 10.51 -15.45 -12.25
C GLU A 317 11.32 -16.64 -12.75
N GLU A 318 12.65 -16.50 -12.85
CA GLU A 318 13.52 -17.58 -13.29
C GLU A 318 13.57 -18.71 -12.24
N ARG A 319 13.66 -18.36 -10.95
CA ARG A 319 13.54 -19.35 -9.87
C ARG A 319 12.20 -20.07 -9.89
N LEU A 320 11.11 -19.37 -10.20
CA LEU A 320 9.78 -19.96 -10.29
C LEU A 320 9.67 -21.00 -11.42
N LYS A 321 10.36 -20.80 -12.55
CA LYS A 321 10.38 -21.75 -13.69
C LYS A 321 10.98 -23.12 -13.34
N GLN A 322 11.78 -23.20 -12.27
CA GLN A 322 12.40 -24.45 -11.82
C GLN A 322 11.42 -25.41 -11.12
N PHE A 323 10.22 -24.94 -10.78
CA PHE A 323 9.19 -25.74 -10.13
C PHE A 323 8.20 -26.34 -11.15
N ASP A 324 7.53 -27.43 -10.76
CA ASP A 324 6.51 -28.08 -11.57
C ASP A 324 5.33 -27.15 -11.89
N GLU A 325 4.55 -27.51 -12.91
CA GLU A 325 3.42 -26.71 -13.38
C GLU A 325 2.38 -26.42 -12.29
N LYS A 326 2.03 -27.42 -11.48
CA LYS A 326 1.05 -27.27 -10.39
C LYS A 326 1.54 -26.27 -9.35
N THR A 327 2.81 -26.33 -8.95
CA THR A 327 3.40 -25.35 -8.02
C THR A 327 3.35 -23.93 -8.60
N ARG A 328 3.66 -23.76 -9.89
CA ARG A 328 3.61 -22.45 -10.58
C ARG A 328 2.19 -21.93 -10.72
N GLU A 329 1.21 -22.80 -10.93
CA GLU A 329 -0.20 -22.45 -10.99
C GLU A 329 -0.70 -21.94 -9.62
N VAL A 330 -0.46 -22.70 -8.55
CA VAL A 330 -0.81 -22.30 -7.18
C VAL A 330 -0.14 -20.98 -6.80
N TRP A 331 1.13 -20.78 -7.17
CA TRP A 331 1.83 -19.52 -6.97
C TRP A 331 1.10 -18.34 -7.60
N THR A 332 0.77 -18.48 -8.90
CA THR A 332 0.15 -17.41 -9.70
C THR A 332 -1.25 -17.07 -9.20
N GLN A 333 -2.04 -18.07 -8.81
CA GLN A 333 -3.40 -17.89 -8.29
C GLN A 333 -3.45 -17.22 -6.91
N LYS A 334 -2.34 -17.20 -6.16
CA LYS A 334 -2.28 -16.69 -4.79
C LYS A 334 -1.48 -15.39 -4.63
N LEU A 335 -1.18 -14.73 -5.75
CA LEU A 335 -0.67 -13.37 -5.74
C LEU A 335 -1.72 -12.40 -5.21
N ASP A 336 -1.24 -11.29 -4.66
CA ASP A 336 -2.06 -10.17 -4.22
C ASP A 336 -2.46 -9.30 -5.45
N ASP A 337 -3.37 -8.34 -5.30
CA ASP A 337 -3.87 -7.55 -6.44
C ASP A 337 -2.76 -6.80 -7.19
N TRP A 338 -1.58 -6.64 -6.60
CA TRP A 338 -0.42 -5.98 -7.19
C TRP A 338 0.54 -6.98 -7.83
N GLY A 339 0.19 -8.27 -7.88
CA GLY A 339 1.02 -9.34 -8.42
C GLY A 339 2.10 -9.82 -7.45
N ASN A 340 2.01 -9.50 -6.15
CA ASN A 340 3.06 -9.84 -5.20
C ASN A 340 2.72 -11.10 -4.41
N PRO A 341 3.73 -11.93 -4.09
CA PRO A 341 3.51 -13.13 -3.32
C PRO A 341 3.14 -12.76 -1.88
N VAL A 342 2.04 -13.31 -1.39
CA VAL A 342 1.56 -13.12 -0.01
C VAL A 342 1.41 -14.46 0.67
N ARG A 343 1.65 -14.48 1.98
CA ARG A 343 1.37 -15.63 2.83
C ARG A 343 0.46 -15.23 4.00
N PRO A 344 -0.45 -16.11 4.41
CA PRO A 344 -1.14 -15.98 5.69
C PRO A 344 -0.14 -15.91 6.84
N ALA A 345 -0.48 -15.15 7.88
CA ALA A 345 0.37 -15.05 9.07
C ALA A 345 0.32 -16.34 9.88
N ASN A 346 1.46 -16.70 10.50
CA ASN A 346 1.47 -17.65 11.60
C ASN A 346 0.83 -16.98 12.83
N LEU A 347 -0.41 -17.37 13.14
CA LEU A 347 -1.21 -16.74 14.19
C LEU A 347 -0.70 -17.08 15.59
N ASN A 348 0.14 -18.11 15.76
CA ASN A 348 0.78 -18.45 17.04
C ASN A 348 1.82 -17.41 17.48
N ARG A 349 2.27 -16.52 16.58
CA ARG A 349 3.31 -15.54 16.92
C ARG A 349 2.77 -14.28 17.62
N GLY A 350 1.45 -14.04 17.56
CA GLY A 350 0.86 -12.79 18.07
C GLY A 350 1.31 -11.53 17.33
N VAL A 351 1.91 -11.66 16.13
CA VAL A 351 2.38 -10.55 15.30
C VAL A 351 1.38 -10.30 14.18
N TYR A 352 0.54 -9.27 14.35
CA TYR A 352 -0.48 -8.87 13.38
C TYR A 352 -0.10 -7.54 12.72
N LYS A 353 0.17 -7.57 11.41
CA LYS A 353 0.64 -6.40 10.64
C LYS A 353 -0.25 -5.16 10.84
N GLY A 354 -1.56 -5.34 10.83
CA GLY A 354 -2.56 -4.26 10.94
C GLY A 354 -2.92 -3.82 12.37
N GLY A 355 -2.25 -4.35 13.39
CA GLY A 355 -2.53 -4.05 14.80
C GLY A 355 -3.09 -5.24 15.58
N ARG A 356 -2.92 -5.19 16.91
CA ARG A 356 -3.29 -6.25 17.87
C ARG A 356 -4.50 -5.91 18.75
N ARG A 357 -5.14 -4.75 18.55
CA ARG A 357 -6.33 -4.41 19.32
C ARG A 357 -7.48 -5.31 18.83
N PRO A 358 -8.43 -5.70 19.70
CA PRO A 358 -9.56 -6.53 19.28
C PRO A 358 -10.29 -5.97 18.05
N ILE A 359 -10.47 -4.64 17.99
CA ILE A 359 -11.09 -3.96 16.83
C ILE A 359 -10.28 -4.08 15.53
N ASP A 360 -8.94 -4.12 15.60
CA ASP A 360 -8.09 -4.26 14.42
C ASP A 360 -8.30 -5.63 13.76
N LEU A 361 -8.39 -6.68 14.58
CA LEU A 361 -8.68 -8.04 14.16
C LEU A 361 -10.13 -8.22 13.70
N TYR A 362 -11.08 -7.59 14.39
CA TYR A 362 -12.48 -7.56 13.97
C TYR A 362 -12.58 -7.06 12.53
N TRP A 363 -11.94 -5.94 12.19
CA TRP A 363 -11.88 -5.42 10.82
C TRP A 363 -11.11 -6.31 9.85
N ARG A 364 -10.27 -7.27 10.26
CA ARG A 364 -9.67 -8.20 9.28
C ARG A 364 -10.64 -9.32 8.94
N ILE A 365 -11.39 -9.78 9.94
CA ILE A 365 -12.31 -10.90 9.82
C ILE A 365 -13.62 -10.46 9.17
N SER A 366 -14.21 -9.33 9.58
CA SER A 366 -15.54 -8.92 9.11
C SER A 366 -15.59 -8.50 7.64
N LYS A 367 -14.52 -7.88 7.15
CA LYS A 367 -14.47 -7.23 5.83
C LYS A 367 -13.28 -7.67 4.98
N GLY A 368 -12.45 -8.60 5.45
CA GLY A 368 -11.27 -9.05 4.73
C GLY A 368 -10.14 -8.02 4.64
N ILE A 369 -9.15 -8.35 3.80
CA ILE A 369 -7.95 -7.55 3.55
C ILE A 369 -7.89 -7.21 2.07
N ASN A 370 -8.09 -5.93 1.73
CA ASN A 370 -8.10 -5.47 0.34
C ASN A 370 -6.85 -5.92 -0.43
N GLY A 371 -7.11 -6.52 -1.59
CA GLY A 371 -6.12 -7.06 -2.50
C GLY A 371 -5.22 -8.14 -1.95
N ALA A 372 -5.58 -8.77 -0.84
CA ALA A 372 -5.03 -10.06 -0.42
C ALA A 372 -6.08 -11.16 -0.63
N ASN A 373 -5.64 -12.41 -0.64
CA ASN A 373 -6.51 -13.59 -0.66
C ASN A 373 -7.19 -13.87 0.71
N MET A 374 -7.68 -12.82 1.37
CA MET A 374 -8.39 -12.89 2.65
C MET A 374 -9.72 -12.13 2.54
N PRO A 375 -10.81 -12.81 2.13
CA PRO A 375 -12.11 -12.18 1.90
C PRO A 375 -12.83 -11.81 3.21
N PRO A 376 -13.92 -11.03 3.14
CA PRO A 376 -14.86 -10.85 4.25
C PRO A 376 -15.37 -12.17 4.81
N GLY A 377 -15.43 -12.28 6.13
CA GLY A 377 -16.03 -13.38 6.87
C GLY A 377 -17.54 -13.19 7.10
N PRO A 378 -18.12 -13.85 8.10
CA PRO A 378 -19.55 -13.79 8.38
C PRO A 378 -19.97 -12.40 8.86
N ASN A 379 -21.23 -12.03 8.62
CA ASN A 379 -21.78 -10.73 9.05
C ASN A 379 -22.36 -10.75 10.48
N ASP A 380 -22.03 -11.76 11.30
CA ASP A 380 -22.46 -11.85 12.69
C ASP A 380 -21.33 -11.37 13.62
N ALA A 381 -21.59 -10.28 14.34
CA ALA A 381 -20.62 -9.66 15.23
C ALA A 381 -20.21 -10.56 16.40
N ALA A 382 -21.12 -11.37 16.96
CA ALA A 382 -20.81 -12.27 18.06
C ALA A 382 -19.86 -13.39 17.58
N VAL A 383 -20.14 -13.94 16.39
CA VAL A 383 -19.28 -14.93 15.73
C VAL A 383 -17.88 -14.37 15.48
N ILE A 384 -17.78 -13.15 14.93
CA ILE A 384 -16.49 -12.50 14.70
C ILE A 384 -15.74 -12.28 16.02
N TRP A 385 -16.41 -11.82 17.07
CA TRP A 385 -15.78 -11.58 18.36
C TRP A 385 -15.22 -12.85 19.01
N ASP A 386 -15.92 -13.99 18.87
CA ASP A 386 -15.39 -15.27 19.35
C ASP A 386 -14.14 -15.69 18.58
N VAL A 387 -14.10 -15.50 17.26
CA VAL A 387 -12.88 -15.71 16.46
C VAL A 387 -11.75 -14.77 16.91
N VAL A 388 -12.04 -13.49 17.17
CA VAL A 388 -11.05 -12.53 17.69
C VAL A 388 -10.49 -12.99 19.04
N ASN A 389 -11.35 -13.43 19.96
CA ASN A 389 -10.95 -13.94 21.27
C ASN A 389 -10.04 -15.17 21.15
N PHE A 390 -10.39 -16.09 20.25
CA PHE A 390 -9.56 -17.25 19.94
C PHE A 390 -8.18 -16.84 19.37
N VAL A 391 -8.15 -16.00 18.34
CA VAL A 391 -6.90 -15.56 17.69
C VAL A 391 -5.98 -14.85 18.67
N LEU A 392 -6.51 -14.03 19.59
CA LEU A 392 -5.73 -13.35 20.62
C LEU A 392 -5.23 -14.27 21.73
N ALA A 393 -5.95 -15.36 22.03
CA ALA A 393 -5.54 -16.35 23.02
C ALA A 393 -4.46 -17.29 22.49
N LEU A 394 -4.50 -17.61 21.19
CA LEU A 394 -3.68 -18.65 20.57
C LEU A 394 -2.15 -18.53 20.83
N PRO A 395 -1.50 -17.34 20.77
CA PRO A 395 -0.07 -17.22 21.06
C PRO A 395 0.34 -17.65 22.47
N TYR A 396 -0.62 -17.66 23.41
CA TYR A 396 -0.41 -18.01 24.81
C TYR A 396 -0.96 -19.38 25.17
N GLN A 397 -1.81 -19.96 24.31
CA GLN A 397 -2.48 -21.25 24.48
C GLN A 397 -2.44 -22.07 23.17
N PRO A 398 -1.25 -22.41 22.64
CA PRO A 398 -1.12 -23.18 21.39
C PRO A 398 -1.80 -24.57 21.47
N GLU A 399 -1.95 -25.11 22.67
CA GLU A 399 -2.63 -26.38 22.94
C GLU A 399 -4.11 -26.40 22.51
N LEU A 400 -4.72 -25.22 22.32
CA LEU A 400 -6.06 -25.08 21.76
C LEU A 400 -6.19 -25.77 20.39
N LEU A 401 -5.10 -25.85 19.61
CA LEU A 401 -5.08 -26.49 18.29
C LEU A 401 -4.36 -27.84 18.26
N THR A 402 -3.34 -28.06 19.09
CA THR A 402 -2.56 -29.32 19.05
C THR A 402 -3.31 -30.51 19.67
N ASN A 403 -4.21 -30.26 20.62
CA ASN A 403 -5.01 -31.30 21.29
C ASN A 403 -6.45 -31.34 20.79
N ALA A 404 -6.76 -30.67 19.68
CA ALA A 404 -8.10 -30.66 19.11
C ALA A 404 -8.38 -32.02 18.43
N PRO A 405 -9.41 -32.79 18.83
CA PRO A 405 -9.73 -34.06 18.16
C PRO A 405 -9.95 -33.81 16.67
N ALA A 406 -9.41 -34.68 15.81
CA ALA A 406 -9.50 -34.52 14.34
C ALA A 406 -10.96 -34.35 13.88
N PRO A 407 -11.24 -33.53 12.86
CA PRO A 407 -12.57 -33.50 12.26
C PRO A 407 -12.92 -34.90 11.72
N PRO A 408 -14.19 -35.35 11.81
CA PRO A 408 -14.58 -36.61 11.20
C PRO A 408 -14.23 -36.56 9.71
N ALA A 409 -13.60 -37.64 9.20
CA ALA A 409 -13.22 -37.74 7.80
C ALA A 409 -14.45 -37.40 6.93
N ALA A 410 -14.27 -36.49 5.98
CA ALA A 410 -15.31 -36.16 5.01
C ALA A 410 -15.72 -37.46 4.31
N GLN A 411 -16.94 -37.92 4.56
CA GLN A 411 -17.49 -39.07 3.87
C GLN A 411 -17.53 -38.71 2.38
N ALA A 412 -16.90 -39.55 1.55
CA ALA A 412 -17.02 -39.44 0.11
C ALA A 412 -18.51 -39.40 -0.26
N PRO A 413 -18.93 -38.55 -1.21
CA PRO A 413 -20.32 -38.50 -1.64
C PRO A 413 -20.74 -39.91 -2.04
N ALA A 414 -21.80 -40.40 -1.39
CA ALA A 414 -22.40 -41.69 -1.72
C ALA A 414 -22.74 -41.67 -3.22
N VAL A 415 -22.13 -42.59 -3.97
CA VAL A 415 -22.48 -42.83 -5.36
C VAL A 415 -23.93 -43.28 -5.36
N ALA A 416 -24.82 -42.40 -5.83
CA ALA A 416 -26.21 -42.75 -6.07
C ALA A 416 -26.24 -43.71 -7.26
N ASN A 417 -26.37 -45.00 -6.99
CA ASN A 417 -26.74 -45.98 -8.02
C ASN A 417 -28.15 -45.64 -8.50
N ARG A 418 -28.28 -45.34 -9.79
CA ARG A 418 -29.51 -45.51 -10.57
C ARG A 418 -29.27 -46.61 -11.59
#